data_AF-X0XYH9-F1
#
_entry.id   AF-X0XYH9-F1
#
_cell.length_a   1.000
_cell.length_b   1.000
_cell.length_c   1.000
_cell.angle_alpha   90.00
_cell.angle_beta   90.00
_cell.angle_gamma   90.00
#
_symmetry.space_group_name_H-M   'P 1'
#
loop_
_entity.id
_entity.type
_entity.pdbx_description
1 polymer ?
#
loop_
_entity_poly.entity_id
_entity_poly.type
_entity_poly.pdbx_seq_one_letter_code
_entity_poly.pdbx_strand_id
1 'polypeptide(L)'
;MITKRTMKGKPIIGFSSIYFNGNTRAIFEYMQTNLDEYDVFWVAKNLSTFRHVKKTGGKVFLMNGLLGLPYFLKTDVWIVAHSGLGNIPLLSKKNYKIVQTWHGIGPKGLNLNNLYEKYDAWCVTSDFSKQRHIELWNAPPKKIYITGFAEMDRLYRYLKHSKKELLE
;
A
#
# COMPACT_ATOMS: atom_id res chain seq x y z
N MET A 1 27.83 2.56 0.91
CA MET A 1 27.59 3.18 -0.42
C MET A 1 26.23 2.70 -0.93
N ILE A 2 25.21 3.56 -0.93
CA ILE A 2 23.88 3.23 -1.48
C ILE A 2 23.99 3.41 -2.99
N THR A 3 24.03 2.32 -3.73
CA THR A 3 23.96 2.37 -5.20
C THR A 3 22.56 2.83 -5.59
N LYS A 4 22.42 4.10 -5.97
CA LYS A 4 21.23 4.63 -6.66
C LYS A 4 21.06 3.83 -7.94
N ARG A 5 20.12 2.89 -7.95
CA ARG A 5 19.67 2.24 -9.18
C ARG A 5 18.98 3.32 -10.01
N THR A 6 19.61 3.75 -11.09
CA THR A 6 18.96 4.56 -12.12
C THR A 6 17.87 3.67 -12.75
N MET A 7 16.60 3.93 -12.42
CA MET A 7 15.48 3.12 -12.91
C MET A 7 15.31 3.34 -14.42
N LYS A 8 15.90 2.45 -15.23
CA LYS A 8 15.68 2.41 -16.69
C LYS A 8 14.37 1.70 -17.09
N GLY A 9 13.44 1.48 -16.16
CA GLY A 9 12.16 0.78 -16.41
C GLY A 9 11.05 1.19 -15.44
N LYS A 10 9.82 0.70 -15.67
CA LYS A 10 8.65 0.97 -14.82
C LYS A 10 8.94 0.56 -13.37
N PRO A 11 8.62 1.40 -12.37
CA PRO A 11 8.73 1.00 -10.97
C PRO A 11 7.85 -0.22 -10.67
N ILE A 12 8.41 -1.16 -9.91
CA ILE A 12 7.72 -2.38 -9.50
C ILE A 12 7.08 -2.14 -8.12
N ILE A 13 5.75 -2.21 -8.06
CA ILE A 13 4.95 -1.91 -6.87
C ILE A 13 4.30 -3.19 -6.34
N GLY A 14 4.68 -3.57 -5.12
CA GLY A 14 4.12 -4.70 -4.41
C GLY A 14 3.05 -4.26 -3.40
N PHE A 15 1.90 -4.93 -3.42
CA PHE A 15 0.81 -4.69 -2.48
C PHE A 15 0.65 -5.85 -1.52
N SER A 16 0.48 -5.57 -0.23
CA SER A 16 0.20 -6.61 0.78
C SER A 16 -0.76 -6.12 1.86
N SER A 17 -1.80 -6.91 2.10
CA SER A 17 -2.75 -6.72 3.20
C SER A 17 -3.25 -8.08 3.68
N ILE A 18 -3.88 -8.11 4.85
CA ILE A 18 -4.49 -9.34 5.38
C ILE A 18 -5.62 -9.81 4.45
N TYR A 19 -6.43 -8.86 3.99
CA TYR A 19 -7.55 -9.07 3.08
C TYR A 19 -7.41 -8.19 1.84
N PHE A 20 -8.09 -8.55 0.77
CA PHE A 20 -8.20 -7.69 -0.42
C PHE A 20 -9.28 -6.63 -0.19
N ASN A 21 -8.95 -5.58 0.56
CA ASN A 21 -9.86 -4.49 0.93
C ASN A 21 -9.10 -3.21 1.31
N GLY A 22 -9.87 -2.19 1.71
CA GLY A 22 -9.35 -0.93 2.24
C GLY A 22 -8.55 -0.09 1.27
N ASN A 23 -7.74 0.81 1.82
CA ASN A 23 -6.89 1.73 1.05
C ASN A 23 -5.96 0.99 0.08
N THR A 24 -5.32 -0.09 0.53
CA THR A 24 -4.38 -0.86 -0.31
C THR A 24 -5.05 -1.47 -1.53
N ARG A 25 -6.30 -1.97 -1.40
CA ARG A 25 -7.08 -2.45 -2.55
C ARG A 25 -7.40 -1.32 -3.51
N ALA A 26 -7.91 -0.20 -3.01
CA ALA A 26 -8.32 0.93 -3.86
C ALA A 26 -7.13 1.46 -4.68
N ILE A 27 -5.95 1.59 -4.07
CA ILE A 27 -4.73 2.01 -4.76
C ILE A 27 -4.27 0.97 -5.78
N PHE A 28 -4.36 -0.33 -5.44
CA PHE A 28 -4.05 -1.40 -6.38
C PHE A 28 -4.95 -1.35 -7.61
N GLU A 29 -6.26 -1.28 -7.42
CA GLU A 29 -7.25 -1.19 -8.51
C GLU A 29 -7.00 0.03 -9.40
N TYR A 30 -6.67 1.19 -8.81
CA TYR A 30 -6.29 2.38 -9.57
C TYR A 30 -5.00 2.18 -10.39
N MET A 31 -3.95 1.61 -9.79
CA MET A 31 -2.70 1.40 -10.52
C MET A 31 -2.82 0.33 -11.60
N GLN A 32 -3.74 -0.63 -11.45
CA GLN A 32 -4.04 -1.62 -12.50
C GLN A 32 -4.63 -1.01 -13.77
N THR A 33 -5.22 0.18 -13.71
CA THR A 33 -5.67 0.89 -14.93
C THR A 33 -4.55 1.74 -15.55
N ASN A 34 -3.36 1.77 -14.95
CA ASN A 34 -2.21 2.58 -15.34
C ASN A 34 -0.94 1.73 -15.51
N LEU A 35 -1.07 0.55 -16.12
CA LEU A 35 0.04 -0.41 -16.30
C LEU A 35 1.16 0.09 -17.22
N ASP A 36 0.93 1.17 -17.96
CA ASP A 36 1.96 1.85 -18.74
C ASP A 36 2.96 2.61 -17.87
N GLU A 37 2.58 2.99 -16.66
CA GLU A 37 3.42 3.70 -15.71
C GLU A 37 4.02 2.76 -14.65
N TYR A 38 3.32 1.69 -14.28
CA TYR A 38 3.69 0.84 -13.15
C TYR A 38 3.67 -0.65 -13.51
N ASP A 39 4.57 -1.43 -12.89
CA ASP A 39 4.41 -2.88 -12.81
C ASP A 39 3.90 -3.27 -11.42
N VAL A 40 2.61 -3.58 -11.31
CA VAL A 40 1.95 -3.83 -10.03
C VAL A 40 1.61 -5.29 -9.81
N PHE A 41 1.74 -5.74 -8.56
CA PHE A 41 1.29 -7.08 -8.16
C PHE A 41 0.78 -7.11 -6.73
N TRP A 42 -0.11 -8.07 -6.46
CA TRP A 42 -0.63 -8.33 -5.13
C TRP A 42 0.02 -9.56 -4.48
N VAL A 43 0.31 -9.48 -3.18
CA VAL A 43 0.72 -10.62 -2.36
C VAL A 43 -0.45 -11.12 -1.54
N ALA A 44 -1.00 -12.26 -1.95
CA ALA A 44 -2.13 -12.90 -1.29
C ALA A 44 -1.65 -13.74 -0.09
N LYS A 45 -2.22 -13.49 1.09
CA LYS A 45 -1.99 -14.28 2.31
C LYS A 45 -2.88 -15.52 2.41
N ASN A 46 -3.89 -15.64 1.55
CA ASN A 46 -4.81 -16.75 1.50
C ASN A 46 -5.29 -17.01 0.06
N LEU A 47 -5.82 -18.21 -0.19
CA LEU A 47 -6.21 -18.65 -1.53
C LEU A 47 -7.48 -17.95 -2.05
N SER A 48 -8.35 -17.46 -1.16
CA SER A 48 -9.53 -16.68 -1.54
C SER A 48 -9.12 -15.38 -2.20
N THR A 49 -8.26 -14.60 -1.55
CA THR A 49 -7.65 -13.38 -2.11
C THR A 49 -6.93 -13.68 -3.42
N PHE A 50 -6.11 -14.74 -3.47
CA PHE A 50 -5.39 -15.11 -4.70
C PHE A 50 -6.35 -15.35 -5.87
N ARG A 51 -7.38 -16.16 -5.67
CA ARG A 51 -8.39 -16.46 -6.70
C ARG A 51 -9.16 -15.21 -7.11
N HIS A 52 -9.52 -14.36 -6.15
CA HIS A 52 -10.24 -13.13 -6.42
C HIS A 52 -9.44 -12.18 -7.31
N VAL A 53 -8.20 -11.86 -6.93
CA VAL A 53 -7.34 -10.95 -7.72
C VAL A 53 -7.02 -11.54 -9.09
N LYS A 54 -6.80 -12.85 -9.17
CA LYS A 54 -6.57 -13.52 -10.46
C LYS A 54 -7.81 -13.44 -11.37
N LYS A 55 -9.02 -13.59 -10.81
CA LYS A 55 -10.29 -13.49 -11.55
C LYS A 55 -10.53 -12.07 -12.08
N THR A 56 -10.10 -11.04 -11.36
CA THR A 56 -10.20 -9.63 -11.81
C THR A 56 -9.07 -9.22 -12.76
N GLY A 57 -8.25 -10.17 -13.25
CA GLY A 57 -7.17 -9.91 -14.20
C GLY A 57 -5.87 -9.41 -13.56
N GLY A 58 -5.78 -9.40 -12.23
CA GLY A 58 -4.60 -8.90 -11.53
C GLY A 58 -3.45 -9.88 -11.41
N LYS A 59 -2.23 -9.35 -11.51
CA LYS A 59 -0.99 -10.06 -11.18
C LYS A 59 -0.97 -10.31 -9.68
N VAL A 60 -0.90 -11.58 -9.29
CA VAL A 60 -0.97 -11.99 -7.87
C VAL A 60 -0.06 -13.18 -7.58
N PHE A 61 0.56 -13.16 -6.41
CA PHE A 61 1.39 -14.24 -5.90
C PHE A 61 0.96 -14.62 -4.49
N LEU A 62 1.07 -15.90 -4.13
CA LEU A 62 0.92 -16.32 -2.75
C LEU A 62 2.15 -15.90 -1.95
N MET A 63 1.96 -15.44 -0.71
CA MET A 63 3.04 -14.98 0.16
C MET A 63 4.16 -16.01 0.34
N ASN A 64 3.80 -17.29 0.48
CA ASN A 64 4.73 -18.41 0.64
C ASN A 64 5.00 -19.14 -0.69
N GLY A 65 4.59 -18.58 -1.83
CA GLY A 65 4.78 -19.18 -3.15
C GLY A 65 6.12 -18.77 -3.76
N LEU A 66 6.85 -19.73 -4.33
CA LEU A 66 8.16 -19.49 -4.94
C LEU A 66 8.07 -18.64 -6.23
N LEU A 67 6.93 -18.67 -6.93
CA LEU A 67 6.73 -17.94 -8.18
C LEU A 67 6.80 -16.40 -8.03
N GLY A 68 6.50 -15.89 -6.83
CA GLY A 68 6.56 -14.45 -6.55
C GLY A 68 7.95 -13.95 -6.16
N LEU A 69 8.89 -14.85 -5.85
CA LEU A 69 10.19 -14.47 -5.28
C LEU A 69 10.99 -13.49 -6.16
N PRO A 70 11.07 -13.65 -7.51
CA PRO A 70 11.75 -12.68 -8.36
C PRO A 70 11.13 -11.27 -8.30
N TYR A 71 9.81 -11.19 -8.15
CA TYR A 71 9.09 -9.92 -7.98
C TYR A 71 9.40 -9.31 -6.62
N PHE A 72 9.33 -10.11 -5.55
CA PHE A 72 9.56 -9.64 -4.18
C PHE A 72 10.96 -9.04 -4.01
N LEU A 73 11.98 -9.66 -4.62
CA LEU A 73 13.37 -9.20 -4.58
C LEU A 73 13.64 -7.95 -5.44
N LYS A 74 12.86 -7.74 -6.50
CA LYS A 74 13.01 -6.60 -7.43
C LYS A 74 12.07 -5.43 -7.13
N THR A 75 11.16 -5.59 -6.17
CA THR A 75 10.17 -4.57 -5.82
C THR A 75 10.86 -3.28 -5.39
N ASP A 76 10.40 -2.15 -5.92
CA ASP A 76 10.92 -0.83 -5.59
C ASP A 76 10.11 -0.19 -4.46
N VAL A 77 8.79 -0.40 -4.45
CA VAL A 77 7.89 0.14 -3.43
C VAL A 77 6.88 -0.90 -2.96
N TRP A 78 6.70 -0.96 -1.65
CA TRP A 78 5.68 -1.77 -0.99
C TRP A 78 4.57 -0.90 -0.41
N ILE A 79 3.32 -1.25 -0.71
CA ILE A 79 2.13 -0.58 -0.18
C ILE A 79 1.40 -1.54 0.76
N VAL A 80 1.24 -1.13 2.02
CA VAL A 80 0.68 -1.96 3.10
C VAL A 80 -0.31 -1.19 3.96
N ALA A 81 -1.36 -1.85 4.45
CA ALA A 81 -2.36 -1.26 5.38
C ALA A 81 -2.21 -1.73 6.84
N HIS A 82 -1.44 -2.80 7.06
CA HIS A 82 -1.20 -3.41 8.36
C HIS A 82 0.29 -3.46 8.66
N SER A 83 0.65 -3.98 9.83
CA SER A 83 2.03 -4.04 10.30
C SER A 83 2.92 -4.91 9.41
N GLY A 84 3.78 -4.24 8.64
CA GLY A 84 4.88 -4.82 7.89
C GLY A 84 4.47 -5.73 6.73
N LEU A 85 5.49 -6.32 6.12
CA LEU A 85 5.35 -7.26 5.01
C LEU A 85 5.07 -8.70 5.48
N GLY A 86 5.18 -8.98 6.78
CA GLY A 86 5.13 -10.35 7.32
C GLY A 86 6.38 -11.14 6.91
N ASN A 87 6.25 -12.47 6.83
CA ASN A 87 7.31 -13.37 6.40
C ASN A 87 7.38 -13.47 4.87
N ILE A 88 7.40 -12.34 4.13
CA ILE A 88 7.72 -12.43 2.69
C ILE A 88 9.14 -13.04 2.59
N PRO A 89 9.30 -14.19 1.92
CA PRO A 89 10.55 -14.92 1.95
C PRO A 89 11.74 -14.04 1.52
N LEU A 90 12.85 -14.15 2.26
CA LEU A 90 14.17 -13.59 1.89
C LEU A 90 14.22 -12.06 1.74
N LEU A 91 13.27 -11.32 2.31
CA LEU A 91 13.23 -9.86 2.24
C LEU A 91 14.23 -9.19 3.22
N SER A 92 15.53 -9.37 3.02
CA SER A 92 16.56 -8.91 3.98
C SER A 92 17.39 -7.69 3.55
N LYS A 93 17.04 -6.94 2.50
CA LYS A 93 17.80 -5.75 2.07
C LYS A 93 16.91 -4.53 1.73
N LYS A 94 17.23 -3.39 2.36
CA LYS A 94 16.51 -2.08 2.33
C LYS A 94 16.64 -1.30 0.99
N ASN A 95 16.51 -1.96 -0.15
CA ASN A 95 16.53 -1.26 -1.45
C ASN A 95 15.13 -0.84 -1.94
N TYR A 96 14.09 -1.16 -1.17
CA TYR A 96 12.71 -0.77 -1.45
C TYR A 96 12.23 0.27 -0.45
N LYS A 97 11.17 0.98 -0.81
CA LYS A 97 10.42 1.87 0.07
C LYS A 97 9.17 1.18 0.60
N ILE A 98 8.77 1.46 1.84
CA ILE A 98 7.48 0.99 2.36
C ILE A 98 6.56 2.18 2.65
N VAL A 99 5.40 2.17 2.02
CA VAL A 99 4.30 3.14 2.21
C VAL A 99 3.21 2.46 3.03
N GLN A 100 2.91 3.04 4.19
CA GLN A 100 1.84 2.61 5.07
C GLN A 100 0.57 3.43 4.78
N THR A 101 -0.48 2.77 4.31
CA THR A 101 -1.77 3.41 3.99
C THR A 101 -2.70 3.48 5.20
N TRP A 102 -2.39 2.69 6.24
CA TRP A 102 -3.20 2.54 7.43
C TRP A 102 -4.65 2.08 7.10
N HIS A 103 -5.46 1.85 8.13
CA HIS A 103 -6.80 1.26 7.96
C HIS A 103 -7.88 1.96 8.80
N GLY A 104 -7.67 3.23 9.18
CA GLY A 104 -8.68 4.03 9.87
C GLY A 104 -8.13 5.12 10.79
N ILE A 105 -8.98 6.04 11.20
CA ILE A 105 -8.60 7.09 12.16
C ILE A 105 -8.64 6.48 13.55
N GLY A 106 -7.47 6.20 14.14
CA GLY A 106 -7.38 5.61 15.47
C GLY A 106 -7.65 6.63 16.58
N PRO A 107 -8.26 6.17 17.68
CA PRO A 107 -7.65 6.42 18.97
C PRO A 107 -7.70 5.13 19.80
N LYS A 108 -7.13 4.04 19.30
CA LYS A 108 -6.78 2.94 20.20
C LYS A 108 -5.42 3.32 20.75
N GLY A 109 -5.29 3.45 22.07
CA GLY A 109 -4.05 3.78 22.80
C GLY A 109 -2.95 2.74 22.60
N LEU A 110 -2.58 2.53 21.35
CA LEU A 110 -1.56 1.61 20.91
C LEU A 110 -0.23 2.29 21.19
N ASN A 111 0.64 1.55 21.86
CA ASN A 111 2.03 1.94 21.97
C ASN A 111 2.71 1.66 20.62
N LEU A 112 2.78 2.68 19.76
CA LEU A 112 3.35 2.58 18.41
C LEU A 112 4.87 2.81 18.40
N ASN A 113 5.55 2.65 19.54
CA ASN A 113 7.00 2.80 19.63
C ASN A 113 7.70 2.03 18.51
N ASN A 114 8.57 2.73 17.77
CA ASN A 114 9.38 2.23 16.66
C ASN A 114 8.60 1.79 15.40
N LEU A 115 7.28 1.99 15.33
CA LEU A 115 6.51 1.58 14.15
C LEU A 115 6.84 2.47 12.93
N TYR A 116 7.00 3.78 13.12
CA TYR A 116 7.35 4.73 12.05
C TYR A 116 8.77 4.57 11.50
N GLU A 117 9.65 3.85 12.21
CA GLU A 117 11.00 3.56 11.72
C GLU A 117 10.97 2.57 10.57
N LYS A 118 9.97 1.68 10.55
CA LYS A 118 9.83 0.60 9.55
C LYS A 118 9.35 1.10 8.20
N TYR A 119 8.73 2.27 8.13
CA TYR A 119 8.11 2.80 6.91
C TYR A 119 8.82 4.07 6.45
N ASP A 120 8.82 4.28 5.14
CA ASP A 120 9.36 5.49 4.51
C ASP A 120 8.30 6.60 4.41
N ALA A 121 7.04 6.21 4.24
CA ALA A 121 5.91 7.13 4.18
C ALA A 121 4.67 6.54 4.87
N TRP A 122 3.81 7.43 5.36
CA TRP A 122 2.56 7.10 6.02
C TRP A 122 1.46 8.04 5.55
N CYS A 123 0.37 7.47 5.06
CA CYS A 123 -0.81 8.20 4.60
C CYS A 123 -1.77 8.43 5.76
N VAL A 124 -2.26 9.67 5.89
CA VAL A 124 -3.31 10.06 6.84
C VAL A 124 -4.37 10.90 6.13
N THR A 125 -5.54 11.03 6.76
CA THR A 125 -6.71 11.64 6.12
C THR A 125 -6.74 13.16 6.14
N SER A 126 -6.15 13.78 7.16
CA SER A 126 -6.28 15.21 7.42
C SER A 126 -5.14 15.74 8.28
N ASP A 127 -5.01 17.07 8.35
CA ASP A 127 -4.13 17.75 9.29
C ASP A 127 -4.38 17.33 10.74
N PHE A 128 -5.66 17.21 11.13
CA PHE A 128 -6.04 16.71 12.45
C PHE A 128 -5.46 15.31 12.72
N SER A 129 -5.57 14.39 11.77
CA SER A 129 -5.00 13.05 11.92
C SER A 129 -3.47 13.08 11.97
N LYS A 130 -2.83 13.94 11.16
CA LYS A 130 -1.37 14.12 11.18
C LYS A 130 -0.90 14.62 12.55
N GLN A 131 -1.58 15.62 13.10
CA GLN A 131 -1.26 16.20 14.40
C GLN A 131 -1.37 15.15 15.51
N ARG A 132 -2.44 14.34 15.53
CA ARG A 132 -2.57 13.23 16.49
C ARG A 132 -1.45 12.21 16.39
N HIS A 133 -0.99 11.89 15.17
CA HIS A 133 0.13 10.98 14.99
C HIS A 133 1.42 11.53 15.62
N ILE A 134 1.66 12.82 15.47
CA ILE A 134 2.83 13.50 16.02
C ILE A 134 2.73 13.55 17.55
N GLU A 135 1.60 14.00 18.09
CA GLU A 135 1.41 14.24 19.52
C GLU A 135 1.31 12.95 20.35
N LEU A 136 0.56 11.95 19.87
CA LEU A 136 0.30 10.72 20.63
C LEU A 136 1.39 9.66 20.46
N TRP A 137 2.04 9.65 19.29
CA TRP A 137 2.95 8.56 18.91
C TRP A 137 4.33 9.04 18.45
N ASN A 138 4.65 10.33 18.66
CA ASN A 138 5.92 10.95 18.28
C ASN A 138 6.29 10.66 16.81
N ALA A 139 5.28 10.66 15.92
CA ALA A 139 5.48 10.35 14.52
C ALA A 139 6.36 11.42 13.85
N PRO A 140 7.38 11.05 13.05
CA PRO A 140 8.22 12.01 12.36
C PRO A 140 7.42 12.78 11.30
N PRO A 141 7.21 14.10 11.42
CA PRO A 141 6.28 14.85 10.56
C PRO A 141 6.57 14.73 9.06
N LYS A 142 7.85 14.60 8.69
CA LYS A 142 8.34 14.44 7.32
C LYS A 142 7.97 13.11 6.66
N LYS A 143 7.52 12.11 7.42
CA LYS A 143 7.05 10.83 6.90
C LYS A 143 5.52 10.75 6.81
N ILE A 144 4.80 11.77 7.32
CA ILE A 144 3.33 11.76 7.37
C ILE A 144 2.77 12.64 6.25
N TYR A 145 2.08 12.00 5.30
CA TYR A 145 1.50 12.59 4.11
C TYR A 145 -0.02 12.62 4.25
N ILE A 146 -0.61 13.80 4.03
CA ILE A 146 -2.06 13.98 4.05
C ILE A 146 -2.57 13.67 2.65
N THR A 147 -3.27 12.55 2.50
CA THR A 147 -3.72 12.05 1.19
C THR A 147 -5.22 11.76 1.15
N GLY A 148 -5.90 11.77 2.31
CA GLY A 148 -7.21 11.11 2.41
C GLY A 148 -7.07 9.58 2.48
N PHE A 149 -8.21 8.90 2.51
CA PHE A 149 -8.28 7.44 2.39
C PHE A 149 -8.72 7.08 0.97
N ALA A 150 -7.86 6.37 0.24
CA ALA A 150 -8.15 5.91 -1.12
C ALA A 150 -9.43 5.06 -1.20
N GLU A 151 -9.79 4.33 -0.14
CA GLU A 151 -11.06 3.59 -0.11
C GLU A 151 -12.30 4.50 -0.15
N MET A 152 -12.16 5.78 0.20
CA MET A 152 -13.24 6.77 0.16
C MET A 152 -13.39 7.44 -1.21
N ASP A 153 -12.47 7.24 -2.15
CA ASP A 153 -12.52 7.87 -3.48
C ASP A 153 -13.82 7.54 -4.21
N ARG A 154 -14.30 6.30 -4.06
CA ARG A 154 -15.58 5.87 -4.66
C ARG A 154 -16.77 6.64 -4.08
N LEU A 155 -16.80 6.82 -2.75
CA LEU A 155 -17.86 7.59 -2.09
C LEU A 155 -17.79 9.06 -2.51
N TYR A 156 -16.59 9.64 -2.55
CA TYR A 156 -16.38 11.01 -3.00
C TYR A 156 -16.93 11.22 -4.42
N ARG A 157 -16.63 10.29 -5.34
CA ARG A 157 -17.17 10.34 -6.70
C ARG A 157 -18.70 10.31 -6.71
N TYR A 158 -19.32 9.45 -5.91
CA TYR A 158 -20.78 9.38 -5.80
C TYR A 158 -21.43 10.65 -5.24
N LEU A 159 -20.72 11.39 -4.39
CA LEU A 159 -21.22 12.64 -3.81
C LEU A 159 -20.99 13.85 -4.73
N LYS A 160 -20.03 13.79 -5.65
CA LYS A 160 -19.62 14.92 -6.48
C LYS A 160 -20.08 14.85 -7.92
N HIS A 161 -20.31 13.66 -8.45
CA HIS A 161 -20.73 13.46 -9.82
C HIS A 161 -22.18 12.99 -9.87
N SER A 162 -22.89 13.47 -10.89
CA SER A 162 -24.22 13.00 -11.23
C SER A 162 -24.20 11.52 -11.61
N LYS A 163 -25.37 10.87 -11.52
CA LYS A 163 -25.52 9.46 -11.95
C LYS A 163 -25.07 9.24 -13.40
N LYS A 164 -25.27 10.23 -14.28
CA LYS A 164 -24.89 10.16 -15.70
C LYS A 164 -23.36 10.07 -15.85
N GLU A 165 -22.63 10.95 -15.19
CA GLU A 165 -21.15 11.00 -15.23
C GLU A 165 -20.47 9.77 -14.60
N LEU A 166 -21.19 8.97 -13.80
CA LEU A 166 -20.65 7.77 -13.16
C LEU A 166 -20.85 6.49 -13.98
N LEU A 167 -21.73 6.53 -14.99
CA LEU A 167 -22.11 5.39 -15.82
C LEU A 167 -21.53 5.45 -17.23
N GLU A 168 -20.95 6.60 -17.61
CA GLU A 168 -20.14 6.81 -18.81
C GLU A 168 -18.66 6.52 -18.51
#